data_AF-A0A3F2S211-F1
#
_entry.id   AF-A0A3F2S211-F1
#
_cell.length_a   1.000
_cell.length_b   1.000
_cell.length_c   1.000
_cell.angle_alpha   90.00
_cell.angle_beta   90.00
_cell.angle_gamma   90.00
#
_symmetry.space_group_name_H-M   'P 1'
#
loop_
_entity.id
_entity.type
_entity.pdbx_description
1 polymer ?
#
loop_
_entity_poly.entity_id
_entity_poly.type
_entity_poly.pdbx_seq_one_letter_code
_entity_poly.pdbx_strand_id
1 'polypeptide(L)'
;MNGAWFALLNAALFVAQVVVYIVYAKSIAIMTRDYETLITPANYAAIVWTVIYALVAVFVCVDVFAPRLSLFADSNKPAQLRLCFAATCVLDIFWMFMFVWGHAYAATVVIYGLWLALLVLYIYAVNDRNARSTERFDWGVYLCNELPLSMYFAWITTMAFTQLAMAMQHSNHDYLRLTTYLSLLSVVIVVALLTARYAQDMVCGLVVIWYLVAVSTKHMQFPSSIQYADIAVRACAGEGAAIITVMLAIGLCEVLMDDGNSTAILHGSFDSALLYLETESVIANETASA
;
A
#
# COMPACT_ATOMS: atom_id res chain seq x y z
N MET A 1 9.59 -31.46 2.59
CA MET A 1 8.27 -31.60 1.95
C MET A 1 7.23 -30.58 2.48
N ASN A 2 7.61 -29.43 3.04
CA ASN A 2 6.66 -28.62 3.84
C ASN A 2 6.30 -27.25 3.24
N GLY A 3 7.05 -26.74 2.26
CA GLY A 3 6.82 -25.39 1.72
C GLY A 3 5.66 -25.26 0.74
N ALA A 4 5.50 -26.24 -0.16
CA ALA A 4 4.47 -26.21 -1.22
C ALA A 4 3.05 -26.35 -0.68
N TRP A 5 2.87 -27.09 0.43
CA TRP A 5 1.58 -27.23 1.09
C TRP A 5 1.03 -25.88 1.58
N PHE A 6 1.89 -25.05 2.19
CA PHE A 6 1.47 -23.71 2.65
C PHE A 6 1.15 -22.77 1.49
N ALA A 7 1.88 -22.85 0.37
CA ALA A 7 1.59 -22.06 -0.82
C ALA A 7 0.23 -22.44 -1.43
N LEU A 8 -0.07 -23.75 -1.52
CA LEU A 8 -1.37 -24.25 -1.98
C LEU A 8 -2.51 -23.86 -1.03
N LEU A 9 -2.28 -23.92 0.28
CA LEU A 9 -3.24 -23.45 1.27
C LEU A 9 -3.56 -21.96 1.09
N ASN A 10 -2.54 -21.12 0.92
CA ASN A 10 -2.71 -19.70 0.68
C ASN A 10 -3.47 -19.43 -0.61
N ALA A 11 -3.18 -20.18 -1.68
CA ALA A 11 -3.92 -20.07 -2.93
C ALA A 11 -5.40 -20.45 -2.77
N ALA A 12 -5.69 -21.55 -2.06
CA ALA A 12 -7.06 -21.96 -1.79
C ALA A 12 -7.83 -20.93 -0.95
N LEU A 13 -7.18 -20.38 0.09
CA LEU A 13 -7.77 -19.35 0.95
C LEU A 13 -8.00 -18.04 0.20
N PHE A 14 -7.06 -17.63 -0.65
CA PHE A 14 -7.23 -16.44 -1.48
C PHE A 14 -8.35 -16.60 -2.51
N VAL A 15 -8.46 -17.77 -3.15
CA VAL A 15 -9.60 -18.07 -4.05
C VAL A 15 -10.91 -18.00 -3.27
N ALA A 16 -10.97 -18.58 -2.07
CA ALA A 16 -12.16 -18.49 -1.22
C ALA A 16 -12.50 -17.03 -0.88
N GLN A 17 -11.50 -16.21 -0.53
CA GLN A 17 -11.65 -14.78 -0.24
C GLN A 17 -12.25 -14.02 -1.44
N VAL A 18 -11.72 -14.23 -2.65
CA VAL A 18 -12.23 -13.60 -3.88
C VAL A 18 -13.67 -14.03 -4.17
N VAL A 19 -13.98 -15.33 -4.00
CA VAL A 19 -15.35 -15.84 -4.20
C VAL A 19 -16.32 -15.20 -3.21
N VAL A 20 -15.96 -15.15 -1.92
CA VAL A 20 -16.77 -14.50 -0.88
C VAL A 20 -16.99 -13.02 -1.22
N TYR A 21 -15.95 -12.30 -1.63
CA TYR A 21 -16.08 -10.91 -2.04
C TYR A 21 -17.08 -10.74 -3.20
N ILE A 22 -16.96 -11.55 -4.26
CA ILE A 22 -17.86 -11.47 -5.42
C ILE A 22 -19.31 -11.75 -5.01
N VAL A 23 -19.54 -12.77 -4.18
CA VAL A 23 -20.88 -13.15 -3.69
C VAL A 23 -21.49 -12.03 -2.85
N TYR A 24 -20.71 -11.40 -1.97
CA TYR A 24 -21.19 -10.40 -1.02
C TYR A 24 -20.99 -8.95 -1.46
N ALA A 25 -20.41 -8.67 -2.63
CA ALA A 25 -20.06 -7.32 -3.09
C ALA A 25 -21.25 -6.36 -3.02
N LYS A 26 -22.44 -6.81 -3.46
CA LYS A 26 -23.66 -6.01 -3.41
C LYS A 26 -24.09 -5.72 -1.97
N SER A 27 -24.03 -6.72 -1.09
CA SER A 27 -24.42 -6.58 0.32
C SER A 27 -23.47 -5.66 1.08
N ILE A 28 -22.16 -5.75 0.82
CA ILE A 28 -21.15 -4.84 1.36
C ILE A 28 -21.47 -3.40 0.93
N ALA A 29 -21.75 -3.17 -0.36
CA ALA A 29 -22.08 -1.85 -0.87
C ALA A 29 -23.38 -1.27 -0.26
N ILE A 30 -24.37 -2.11 0.05
CA ILE A 30 -25.59 -1.70 0.76
C ILE A 30 -25.24 -1.31 2.20
N MET A 31 -24.54 -2.17 2.93
CA MET A 31 -24.16 -1.89 4.32
C MET A 31 -23.29 -0.65 4.46
N THR A 32 -22.35 -0.41 3.54
CA THR A 32 -21.55 0.83 3.56
C THR A 32 -22.41 2.09 3.44
N ARG A 33 -23.54 2.03 2.72
CA ARG A 33 -24.51 3.15 2.64
C ARG A 33 -25.34 3.29 3.91
N ASP A 34 -25.65 2.18 4.58
CA ASP A 34 -26.40 2.21 5.83
C ASP A 34 -25.55 2.76 6.99
N TYR A 35 -24.25 2.46 7.00
CA TYR A 35 -23.27 2.98 7.97
C TYR A 35 -22.52 4.20 7.43
N GLU A 36 -23.22 5.13 6.78
CA GLU A 36 -22.58 6.26 6.11
C GLU A 36 -21.90 7.23 7.08
N THR A 37 -20.65 7.58 6.79
CA THR A 37 -19.84 8.52 7.59
C THR A 37 -19.29 9.64 6.72
N LEU A 38 -18.84 10.74 7.36
CA LEU A 38 -18.21 11.87 6.67
C LEU A 38 -16.87 11.49 6.02
N ILE A 39 -16.20 10.44 6.50
CA ILE A 39 -14.93 9.94 5.95
C ILE A 39 -15.10 8.69 5.09
N THR A 40 -16.33 8.18 4.92
CA THR A 40 -16.58 7.04 4.04
C THR A 40 -16.32 7.47 2.58
N PRO A 41 -15.46 6.78 1.83
CA PRO A 41 -15.12 7.20 0.47
C PRO A 41 -16.30 7.02 -0.49
N ALA A 42 -16.26 7.71 -1.63
CA ALA A 42 -17.25 7.54 -2.69
C ALA A 42 -17.29 6.09 -3.23
N ASN A 43 -18.45 5.67 -3.76
CA ASN A 43 -18.67 4.29 -4.24
C ASN A 43 -17.64 3.81 -5.28
N TYR A 44 -17.11 4.71 -6.11
CA TYR A 44 -16.12 4.36 -7.12
C TYR A 44 -14.80 3.91 -6.50
N ALA A 45 -14.49 4.34 -5.26
CA ALA A 45 -13.25 3.96 -4.58
C ALA A 45 -13.15 2.45 -4.36
N ALA A 46 -14.29 1.76 -4.29
CA ALA A 46 -14.37 0.32 -4.14
C ALA A 46 -13.70 -0.46 -5.30
N ILE A 47 -13.45 0.17 -6.46
CA ILE A 47 -12.73 -0.47 -7.58
C ILE A 47 -11.31 -0.91 -7.20
N VAL A 48 -10.70 -0.26 -6.20
CA VAL A 48 -9.37 -0.59 -5.71
C VAL A 48 -9.28 -2.03 -5.19
N TRP A 49 -10.38 -2.59 -4.67
CA TRP A 49 -10.43 -4.01 -4.26
C TRP A 49 -10.14 -4.94 -5.43
N THR A 50 -10.64 -4.63 -6.63
CA THR A 50 -10.38 -5.44 -7.82
C THR A 50 -8.91 -5.37 -8.21
N VAL A 51 -8.29 -4.19 -8.10
CA VAL A 51 -6.86 -4.00 -8.38
C VAL A 51 -6.00 -4.74 -7.36
N ILE A 52 -6.31 -4.62 -6.06
CA ILE A 52 -5.61 -5.33 -4.99
C ILE A 52 -5.71 -6.85 -5.19
N TYR A 53 -6.90 -7.39 -5.43
CA TYR A 53 -7.04 -8.83 -5.66
C TYR A 53 -6.35 -9.30 -6.94
N ALA A 54 -6.32 -8.51 -8.01
CA ALA A 54 -5.54 -8.85 -9.20
C ALA A 54 -4.04 -8.97 -8.87
N LEU A 55 -3.50 -8.02 -8.09
CA LEU A 55 -2.09 -8.02 -7.70
C LEU A 55 -1.76 -9.14 -6.70
N VAL A 56 -2.64 -9.38 -5.73
CA VAL A 56 -2.49 -10.49 -4.78
C VAL A 56 -2.60 -11.85 -5.49
N ALA A 57 -3.40 -11.96 -6.55
CA ALA A 57 -3.43 -13.15 -7.39
C ALA A 57 -2.06 -13.41 -8.04
N VAL A 58 -1.41 -12.37 -8.58
CA VAL A 58 -0.05 -12.48 -9.11
C VAL A 58 0.93 -12.93 -8.02
N PHE A 59 0.87 -12.33 -6.83
CA PHE A 59 1.69 -12.71 -5.68
C PHE A 59 1.54 -14.19 -5.31
N VAL A 60 0.30 -14.66 -5.18
CA VAL A 60 -0.01 -16.05 -4.87
C VAL A 60 0.46 -16.99 -5.98
N CYS A 61 0.28 -16.62 -7.25
CA CYS A 61 0.79 -17.39 -8.37
C CYS A 61 2.32 -17.50 -8.34
N VAL A 62 3.03 -16.41 -8.02
CA VAL A 62 4.48 -16.44 -7.86
C VAL A 62 4.90 -17.34 -6.70
N ASP A 63 4.21 -17.31 -5.55
CA ASP A 63 4.52 -18.20 -4.43
C ASP A 63 4.30 -19.69 -4.76
N VAL A 64 3.30 -20.01 -5.59
CA VAL A 64 2.97 -21.39 -5.99
C VAL A 64 3.90 -21.89 -7.11
N PHE A 65 4.06 -21.14 -8.19
CA PHE A 65 4.78 -21.60 -9.39
C PHE A 65 6.28 -21.30 -9.35
N ALA A 66 6.68 -20.24 -8.65
CA ALA A 66 8.06 -19.78 -8.56
C ALA A 66 8.47 -19.56 -7.09
N PRO A 67 8.42 -20.58 -6.22
CA PRO A 67 8.66 -20.43 -4.79
C PRO A 67 10.08 -19.96 -4.43
N ARG A 68 11.02 -19.97 -5.39
CA ARG A 68 12.39 -19.40 -5.25
C ARG A 68 12.43 -17.88 -5.42
N LEU A 69 11.47 -17.30 -6.13
CA LEU A 69 11.30 -15.85 -6.34
C LEU A 69 10.30 -15.22 -5.36
N SER A 70 9.68 -16.05 -4.52
CA SER A 70 8.75 -15.61 -3.49
C SER A 70 9.49 -14.85 -2.40
N LEU A 71 8.86 -13.79 -1.89
CA LEU A 71 9.31 -13.01 -0.74
C LEU A 71 9.60 -13.88 0.50
N PHE A 72 8.99 -15.06 0.57
CA PHE A 72 9.16 -15.99 1.68
C PHE A 72 10.39 -16.90 1.53
N ALA A 73 10.99 -17.00 0.34
CA ALA A 73 12.05 -17.97 0.03
C ALA A 73 13.31 -17.79 0.91
N ASP A 74 13.76 -16.54 1.07
CA ASP A 74 14.97 -16.19 1.84
C ASP A 74 14.69 -15.89 3.32
N SER A 75 13.43 -16.02 3.75
CA SER A 75 13.07 -15.77 5.14
C SER A 75 13.62 -16.87 6.05
N ASN A 76 14.05 -16.48 7.26
CA ASN A 76 14.51 -17.44 8.26
C ASN A 76 13.36 -18.37 8.76
N LYS A 77 12.09 -17.99 8.52
CA LYS A 77 10.87 -18.70 8.94
C LYS A 77 9.73 -18.60 7.89
N PRO A 78 9.87 -19.24 6.71
CA PRO A 78 8.93 -19.11 5.59
C PRO A 78 7.51 -19.58 5.91
N ALA A 79 7.40 -20.63 6.73
CA ALA A 79 6.10 -21.18 7.13
C ALA A 79 5.28 -20.20 7.97
N GLN A 80 5.93 -19.38 8.81
CA GLN A 80 5.22 -18.43 9.69
C GLN A 80 4.68 -17.24 8.90
N LEU A 81 5.44 -16.73 7.94
CA LEU A 81 5.01 -15.65 7.05
C LEU A 81 3.87 -16.11 6.13
N ARG A 82 3.98 -17.31 5.55
CA ARG A 82 2.88 -17.91 4.77
C ARG A 82 1.64 -18.12 5.62
N LEU A 83 1.78 -18.54 6.88
CA LEU A 83 0.65 -18.69 7.80
C LEU A 83 0.05 -17.33 8.20
N CYS A 84 0.88 -16.29 8.33
CA CYS A 84 0.40 -14.92 8.55
C CYS A 84 -0.45 -14.43 7.38
N PHE A 85 -0.04 -14.72 6.13
CA PHE A 85 -0.86 -14.45 4.95
C PHE A 85 -2.15 -15.32 4.90
N ALA A 86 -2.08 -16.59 5.31
CA ALA A 86 -3.30 -17.40 5.48
C ALA A 86 -4.28 -16.72 6.46
N ALA A 87 -3.76 -16.19 7.57
CA ALA A 87 -4.56 -15.48 8.55
C ALA A 87 -5.17 -14.19 7.99
N THR A 88 -4.47 -13.44 7.13
CA THR A 88 -5.06 -12.25 6.48
C THR A 88 -6.25 -12.63 5.59
N CYS A 89 -6.16 -13.72 4.83
CA CYS A 89 -7.27 -14.21 4.01
C CYS A 89 -8.48 -14.61 4.86
N VAL A 90 -8.26 -15.34 5.96
CA VAL A 90 -9.33 -15.76 6.88
C VAL A 90 -9.97 -14.57 7.58
N LEU A 91 -9.16 -13.60 8.04
CA LEU A 91 -9.65 -12.38 8.69
C LEU A 91 -10.46 -11.51 7.72
N ASP A 92 -10.05 -11.41 6.45
CA ASP A 92 -10.80 -10.66 5.44
C ASP A 92 -12.16 -11.31 5.14
N ILE A 93 -12.20 -12.63 4.98
CA ILE A 93 -13.46 -13.39 4.83
C ILE A 93 -14.37 -13.16 6.05
N PHE A 94 -13.82 -13.28 7.25
CA PHE A 94 -14.57 -13.11 8.49
C PHE A 94 -15.07 -11.67 8.67
N TRP A 95 -14.27 -10.68 8.27
CA TRP A 95 -14.68 -9.28 8.23
C TRP A 95 -15.89 -9.07 7.33
N MET A 96 -15.87 -9.61 6.09
CA MET A 96 -17.00 -9.50 5.17
C MET A 96 -18.28 -10.08 5.77
N PHE A 97 -18.21 -11.26 6.39
CA PHE A 97 -19.36 -11.87 7.05
C PHE A 97 -19.92 -10.99 8.17
N MET A 98 -19.06 -10.52 9.08
CA MET A 98 -19.49 -9.66 10.19
C MET A 98 -20.07 -8.34 9.70
N PHE A 99 -19.48 -7.75 8.65
CA PHE A 99 -19.93 -6.50 8.09
C PHE A 99 -21.30 -6.65 7.41
N VAL A 100 -21.48 -7.69 6.59
CA VAL A 100 -22.75 -7.99 5.91
C VAL A 100 -23.87 -8.35 6.89
N TRP A 101 -23.54 -8.90 8.07
CA TRP A 101 -24.52 -9.18 9.12
C TRP A 101 -24.85 -7.96 9.98
N GLY A 102 -24.33 -6.77 9.65
CA GLY A 102 -24.59 -5.53 10.38
C GLY A 102 -23.88 -5.45 11.74
N HIS A 103 -22.88 -6.28 11.99
CA HIS A 103 -22.13 -6.27 13.24
C HIS A 103 -20.95 -5.30 13.15
N ALA A 104 -21.23 -3.99 13.10
CA ALA A 104 -20.24 -2.94 12.84
C ALA A 104 -19.04 -2.97 13.82
N TYR A 105 -19.27 -3.20 15.11
CA TYR A 105 -18.18 -3.31 16.10
C TYR A 105 -17.30 -4.54 15.87
N ALA A 106 -17.94 -5.69 15.67
CA ALA A 106 -17.21 -6.93 15.49
C ALA A 106 -16.40 -6.89 14.18
N ALA A 107 -17.00 -6.36 13.10
CA ALA A 107 -16.30 -6.08 11.85
C ALA A 107 -15.12 -5.13 12.06
N THR A 108 -15.27 -4.10 12.90
CA THR A 108 -14.17 -3.18 13.23
C THR A 108 -13.02 -3.91 13.94
N VAL A 109 -13.30 -4.73 14.96
CA VAL A 109 -12.25 -5.50 15.65
C VAL A 109 -11.52 -6.43 14.68
N VAL A 110 -12.25 -7.10 13.79
CA VAL A 110 -11.66 -8.03 12.81
C VAL A 110 -10.80 -7.30 11.78
N ILE A 111 -11.25 -6.15 11.25
CA ILE A 111 -10.43 -5.39 10.29
C ILE A 111 -9.16 -4.82 10.92
N TYR A 112 -9.17 -4.48 12.21
CA TYR A 112 -7.95 -4.13 12.93
C TYR A 112 -7.02 -5.33 13.11
N GLY A 113 -7.56 -6.53 13.34
CA GLY A 113 -6.78 -7.76 13.32
C GLY A 113 -6.13 -8.02 11.96
N LEU A 114 -6.89 -7.84 10.87
CA LEU A 114 -6.38 -7.90 9.50
C LEU A 114 -5.30 -6.85 9.24
N TRP A 115 -5.54 -5.61 9.68
CA TRP A 115 -4.60 -4.50 9.55
C TRP A 115 -3.28 -4.79 10.26
N LEU A 116 -3.30 -5.32 11.49
CA LEU A 116 -2.10 -5.71 12.23
C LEU A 116 -1.35 -6.86 11.54
N ALA A 117 -2.06 -7.86 11.02
CA ALA A 117 -1.44 -8.96 10.30
C ALA A 117 -0.76 -8.46 9.00
N LEU A 118 -1.41 -7.56 8.27
CA LEU A 118 -0.81 -6.91 7.09
C LEU A 118 0.36 -5.99 7.45
N LEU A 119 0.29 -5.27 8.58
CA LEU A 119 1.40 -4.44 9.06
C LEU A 119 2.66 -5.29 9.30
N VAL A 120 2.52 -6.48 9.89
CA VAL A 120 3.65 -7.40 10.10
C VAL A 120 4.24 -7.85 8.76
N LEU A 121 3.41 -8.23 7.79
CA LEU A 121 3.87 -8.61 6.45
C LEU A 121 4.54 -7.44 5.71
N TYR A 122 3.99 -6.23 5.84
CA TYR A 122 4.51 -5.02 5.25
C TYR A 122 5.89 -4.64 5.82
N ILE A 123 6.03 -4.61 7.15
CA ILE A 123 7.32 -4.33 7.80
C ILE A 123 8.36 -5.36 7.39
N TYR A 124 7.98 -6.64 7.29
CA TYR A 124 8.88 -7.68 6.81
C TYR A 124 9.33 -7.41 5.36
N ALA A 125 8.39 -7.09 4.46
CA ALA A 125 8.70 -6.79 3.07
C ALA A 125 9.66 -5.59 2.92
N VAL A 126 9.41 -4.50 3.66
CA VAL A 126 10.28 -3.31 3.66
C VAL A 126 11.67 -3.63 4.21
N ASN A 127 11.76 -4.41 5.29
CA ASN A 127 13.05 -4.80 5.87
C ASN A 127 13.85 -5.71 4.95
N ASP A 128 13.19 -6.67 4.30
CA ASP A 128 13.80 -7.56 3.31
C ASP A 128 14.32 -6.76 2.11
N ARG A 129 13.55 -5.80 1.59
CA ARG A 129 14.00 -4.88 0.54
C ARG A 129 15.23 -4.07 0.97
N ASN A 130 15.22 -3.49 2.16
CA ASN A 130 16.35 -2.72 2.67
C ASN A 130 17.60 -3.58 2.85
N ALA A 131 17.46 -4.86 3.23
CA ALA A 131 18.56 -5.81 3.30
C ALA A 131 19.11 -6.18 1.91
N ARG A 132 18.25 -6.25 0.88
CA ARG A 132 18.64 -6.52 -0.52
C ARG A 132 19.16 -5.31 -1.29
N SER A 133 19.08 -4.10 -0.72
CA SER A 133 19.50 -2.84 -1.37
C SER A 133 20.97 -2.80 -1.81
N THR A 134 21.78 -3.78 -1.40
CA THR A 134 23.18 -3.95 -1.84
C THR A 134 23.29 -4.68 -3.19
N GLU A 135 22.22 -5.33 -3.66
CA GLU A 135 22.13 -6.02 -4.94
C GLU A 135 21.30 -5.22 -5.96
N ARG A 136 21.48 -5.49 -7.26
CA ARG A 136 20.81 -4.76 -8.34
C ARG A 136 19.28 -4.86 -8.20
N PHE A 137 18.60 -3.71 -8.16
CA PHE A 137 17.15 -3.65 -7.93
C PHE A 137 16.37 -4.44 -9.00
N ASP A 138 15.74 -5.54 -8.60
CA ASP A 138 14.90 -6.36 -9.47
C ASP A 138 13.44 -5.87 -9.41
N TRP A 139 13.10 -5.03 -10.39
CA TRP A 139 11.75 -4.51 -10.59
C TRP A 139 10.68 -5.60 -10.68
N GLY A 140 11.01 -6.79 -11.21
CA GLY A 140 10.07 -7.89 -11.34
C GLY A 140 9.70 -8.50 -9.99
N VAL A 141 10.68 -8.67 -9.11
CA VAL A 141 10.48 -9.18 -7.74
C VAL A 141 9.70 -8.17 -6.90
N TYR A 142 10.00 -6.88 -7.03
CA TYR A 142 9.28 -5.80 -6.35
C TYR A 142 7.80 -5.77 -6.75
N LEU A 143 7.52 -5.75 -8.06
CA LEU A 143 6.15 -5.63 -8.59
C LEU A 143 5.28 -6.84 -8.24
N CYS A 144 5.87 -8.03 -8.20
CA CYS A 144 5.14 -9.26 -7.92
C CYS A 144 4.95 -9.54 -6.43
N ASN A 145 5.80 -9.00 -5.55
CA ASN A 145 5.81 -9.36 -4.13
C ASN A 145 5.45 -8.22 -3.18
N GLU A 146 6.18 -7.11 -3.26
CA GLU A 146 6.04 -6.01 -2.30
C GLU A 146 4.84 -5.13 -2.65
N LEU A 147 4.70 -4.77 -3.92
CA LEU A 147 3.62 -3.93 -4.42
C LEU A 147 2.21 -4.44 -4.01
N PRO A 148 1.84 -5.73 -4.18
CA PRO A 148 0.54 -6.21 -3.73
C PRO A 148 0.32 -6.05 -2.22
N LEU A 149 1.34 -6.34 -1.41
CA LEU A 149 1.25 -6.23 0.05
C LEU A 149 1.14 -4.78 0.50
N SER A 150 1.94 -3.89 -0.07
CA SER A 150 1.90 -2.45 0.17
C SER A 150 0.55 -1.84 -0.18
N MET A 151 0.04 -2.15 -1.38
CA MET A 151 -1.25 -1.66 -1.83
C MET A 151 -2.39 -2.16 -0.93
N TYR A 152 -2.32 -3.43 -0.53
CA TYR A 152 -3.32 -4.03 0.35
C TYR A 152 -3.27 -3.43 1.77
N PHE A 153 -2.09 -3.28 2.34
CA PHE A 153 -1.89 -2.66 3.65
C PHE A 153 -2.40 -1.21 3.67
N ALA A 154 -2.07 -0.41 2.66
CA ALA A 154 -2.51 0.97 2.57
C ALA A 154 -4.05 1.09 2.50
N TRP A 155 -4.70 0.25 1.70
CA TRP A 155 -6.16 0.24 1.60
C TRP A 155 -6.85 -0.26 2.89
N ILE A 156 -6.32 -1.31 3.51
CA ILE A 156 -6.85 -1.78 4.79
C ILE A 156 -6.66 -0.73 5.89
N THR A 157 -5.59 0.06 5.84
CA THR A 157 -5.41 1.22 6.74
C THR A 157 -6.57 2.20 6.60
N THR A 158 -6.90 2.63 5.38
CA THR A 158 -8.01 3.58 5.17
C THR A 158 -9.36 2.98 5.60
N MET A 159 -9.58 1.70 5.32
CA MET A 159 -10.79 0.97 5.73
C MET A 159 -10.89 0.83 7.25
N ALA A 160 -9.80 0.53 7.96
CA ALA A 160 -9.81 0.34 9.42
C ALA A 160 -10.26 1.62 10.14
N PHE A 161 -9.72 2.78 9.75
CA PHE A 161 -10.12 4.07 10.35
C PHE A 161 -11.52 4.51 9.92
N THR A 162 -11.96 4.19 8.71
CA THR A 162 -13.35 4.44 8.28
C THR A 162 -14.33 3.57 9.08
N GLN A 163 -14.03 2.29 9.26
CA GLN A 163 -14.82 1.35 10.06
C GLN A 163 -14.85 1.76 11.54
N LEU A 164 -13.75 2.30 12.06
CA LEU A 164 -13.74 2.87 13.41
C LEU A 164 -14.74 4.02 13.55
N ALA A 165 -14.81 4.93 12.57
CA ALA A 165 -15.84 5.96 12.54
C ALA A 165 -17.25 5.37 12.46
N MET A 166 -17.47 4.36 11.60
CA MET A 166 -18.76 3.67 11.47
C MET A 166 -19.22 3.07 12.81
N ALA A 167 -18.33 2.34 13.50
CA ALA A 167 -18.64 1.74 14.79
C ALA A 167 -18.93 2.80 15.87
N MET A 168 -18.15 3.87 15.93
CA MET A 168 -18.37 4.95 16.91
C MET A 168 -19.68 5.71 16.65
N GLN A 169 -20.06 5.95 15.39
CA GLN A 169 -21.38 6.51 15.06
C GLN A 169 -22.51 5.57 15.46
N HIS A 170 -22.31 4.26 15.22
CA HIS A 170 -23.30 3.26 15.59
C HIS A 170 -23.54 3.21 17.12
N SER A 171 -22.53 3.46 17.98
CA SER A 171 -22.75 3.65 19.44
C SER A 171 -23.59 4.87 19.75
N ASN A 172 -23.21 5.99 19.15
CA ASN A 172 -23.73 7.29 19.55
C ASN A 172 -25.10 7.57 18.93
N HIS A 173 -25.56 6.73 17.99
CA HIS A 173 -26.79 6.91 17.23
C HIS A 173 -26.87 8.28 16.51
N ASP A 174 -25.71 8.91 16.29
CA ASP A 174 -25.55 10.23 15.69
C ASP A 174 -24.15 10.35 15.07
N TYR A 175 -23.95 11.39 14.26
CA TYR A 175 -22.66 11.74 13.69
C TYR A 175 -21.63 12.10 14.76
N LEU A 176 -20.36 11.84 14.47
CA LEU A 176 -19.28 12.18 15.39
C LEU A 176 -18.97 13.67 15.34
N ARG A 177 -18.26 14.13 16.35
CA ARG A 177 -17.69 15.48 16.35
C ARG A 177 -16.70 15.61 15.20
N LEU A 178 -16.66 16.81 14.60
CA LEU A 178 -15.71 17.16 13.55
C LEU A 178 -14.26 16.79 13.94
N THR A 179 -13.87 17.07 15.18
CA THR A 179 -12.52 16.77 15.70
C THR A 179 -12.17 15.28 15.61
N THR A 180 -13.15 14.38 15.79
CA THR A 180 -12.94 12.94 15.69
C THR A 180 -12.66 12.55 14.24
N TYR A 181 -13.45 13.01 13.28
CA TYR A 181 -13.20 12.73 11.86
C TYR A 181 -11.84 13.28 11.41
N LEU A 182 -11.52 14.51 11.80
CA LEU A 182 -10.22 15.12 11.47
C LEU A 182 -9.06 14.34 12.10
N SER A 183 -9.20 13.85 13.34
CA SER A 183 -8.16 13.03 13.97
C SER A 183 -7.93 11.71 13.24
N LEU A 184 -9.01 11.01 12.82
CA LEU A 184 -8.89 9.75 12.08
C LEU A 184 -8.23 9.97 10.71
N LEU A 185 -8.64 11.03 10.01
CA LEU A 185 -8.07 11.42 8.74
C LEU A 185 -6.59 11.81 8.87
N SER A 186 -6.25 12.54 9.93
CA SER A 186 -4.87 12.92 10.24
C SER A 186 -4.00 11.69 10.48
N VAL A 187 -4.50 10.67 11.18
CA VAL A 187 -3.75 9.42 11.39
C VAL A 187 -3.49 8.71 10.05
N VAL A 188 -4.48 8.62 9.16
CA VAL A 188 -4.31 8.03 7.83
C VAL A 188 -3.26 8.80 7.01
N ILE A 189 -3.31 10.13 7.02
CA ILE A 189 -2.33 10.98 6.33
C ILE A 189 -0.93 10.78 6.93
N VAL A 190 -0.79 10.76 8.25
CA VAL A 190 0.49 10.53 8.92
C VAL A 190 1.06 9.17 8.56
N VAL A 191 0.25 8.10 8.58
CA VAL A 191 0.72 6.77 8.15
C VAL A 191 1.22 6.81 6.70
N ALA A 192 0.50 7.47 5.78
CA ALA A 192 0.93 7.60 4.39
C ALA A 192 2.26 8.36 4.24
N LEU A 193 2.45 9.43 5.02
CA LEU A 193 3.69 10.19 5.03
C LEU A 193 4.84 9.37 5.62
N LEU A 194 4.59 8.61 6.68
CA LEU A 194 5.58 7.72 7.30
C LEU A 194 5.99 6.62 6.32
N THR A 195 5.05 5.97 5.63
CA THR A 195 5.36 4.94 4.63
C THR A 195 6.11 5.54 3.44
N ALA A 196 5.73 6.73 2.98
CA ALA A 196 6.42 7.40 1.87
C ALA A 196 7.85 7.83 2.23
N ARG A 197 8.11 8.31 3.46
CA ARG A 197 9.47 8.71 3.90
C ARG A 197 10.34 7.54 4.35
N TYR A 198 9.85 6.72 5.27
CA TYR A 198 10.69 5.70 5.92
C TYR A 198 10.78 4.43 5.10
N ALA A 199 9.66 4.01 4.53
CA ALA A 199 9.61 2.83 3.70
C ALA A 199 9.81 3.15 2.21
N GLN A 200 10.06 4.41 1.84
CA GLN A 200 10.28 4.83 0.43
C GLN A 200 9.23 4.23 -0.52
N ASP A 201 8.01 4.01 -0.01
CA ASP A 201 6.97 3.28 -0.72
C ASP A 201 5.96 4.27 -1.27
N MET A 202 6.08 4.53 -2.57
CA MET A 202 5.20 5.43 -3.30
C MET A 202 3.79 4.85 -3.46
N VAL A 203 3.64 3.52 -3.49
CA VAL A 203 2.37 2.81 -3.71
C VAL A 203 1.41 3.08 -2.55
N CYS A 204 1.93 3.01 -1.32
CA CYS A 204 1.14 3.34 -0.13
C CYS A 204 0.58 4.78 -0.20
N GLY A 205 1.41 5.74 -0.60
CA GLY A 205 0.99 7.13 -0.79
C GLY A 205 -0.09 7.29 -1.86
N LEU A 206 0.05 6.61 -3.01
CA LEU A 206 -0.93 6.65 -4.09
C LEU A 206 -2.30 6.09 -3.69
N VAL A 207 -2.33 4.99 -2.95
CA VAL A 207 -3.60 4.40 -2.44
C VAL A 207 -4.28 5.35 -1.47
N VAL A 208 -3.53 5.98 -0.59
CA VAL A 208 -4.10 6.95 0.36
C VAL A 208 -4.58 8.20 -0.37
N ILE A 209 -3.85 8.70 -1.38
CA ILE A 209 -4.33 9.79 -2.25
C ILE A 209 -5.66 9.39 -2.91
N TRP A 210 -5.76 8.19 -3.47
CA TRP A 210 -6.99 7.67 -4.08
C TRP A 210 -8.17 7.69 -3.10
N TYR A 211 -7.95 7.21 -1.87
CA TYR A 211 -8.95 7.28 -0.80
C TYR A 211 -9.34 8.72 -0.46
N LEU A 212 -8.37 9.61 -0.24
CA LEU A 212 -8.62 10.99 0.14
C LEU A 212 -9.37 11.77 -0.95
N VAL A 213 -9.06 11.53 -2.23
CA VAL A 213 -9.80 12.08 -3.37
C VAL A 213 -11.23 11.54 -3.40
N ALA A 214 -11.43 10.26 -3.08
CA ALA A 214 -12.77 9.69 -3.00
C ALA A 214 -13.60 10.24 -1.84
N VAL A 215 -12.96 10.63 -0.74
CA VAL A 215 -13.64 11.34 0.36
C VAL A 215 -13.96 12.78 -0.07
N SER A 216 -13.02 13.51 -0.66
CA SER A 216 -13.21 14.92 -1.02
C SER A 216 -14.24 15.16 -2.13
N THR A 217 -14.30 14.26 -3.11
CA THR A 217 -15.23 14.35 -4.25
C THR A 217 -16.62 13.78 -3.97
N LYS A 218 -16.84 13.20 -2.79
CA LYS A 218 -18.14 12.64 -2.41
C LYS A 218 -19.16 13.75 -2.20
N HIS A 219 -20.23 13.73 -2.99
CA HIS A 219 -21.34 14.67 -2.85
C HIS A 219 -22.55 13.94 -2.29
N MET A 220 -22.90 14.22 -1.02
CA MET A 220 -24.13 13.72 -0.40
C MET A 220 -24.87 14.87 0.30
N GLN A 221 -26.20 14.80 0.25
CA GLN A 221 -27.07 15.77 0.93
C GLN A 221 -27.20 15.33 2.39
N PHE A 222 -26.34 15.87 3.25
CA PHE A 222 -26.40 15.66 4.68
C PHE A 222 -27.38 16.63 5.36
N PRO A 223 -27.91 16.29 6.55
CA PRO A 223 -28.69 17.24 7.35
C PRO A 223 -27.93 18.55 7.57
N SER A 224 -28.66 19.68 7.61
CA SER A 224 -28.07 21.02 7.75
C SER A 224 -27.18 21.18 8.99
N SER A 225 -27.40 20.37 10.04
CA SER A 225 -26.60 20.36 11.26
C SER A 225 -25.15 19.90 11.05
N ILE A 226 -24.89 19.01 10.09
CA ILE A 226 -23.55 18.43 9.85
C ILE A 226 -22.91 18.89 8.54
N GLN A 227 -23.60 19.72 7.76
CA GLN A 227 -23.11 20.21 6.48
C GLN A 227 -21.77 20.96 6.59
N TYR A 228 -21.59 21.77 7.64
CA TYR A 228 -20.31 22.44 7.91
C TYR A 228 -19.18 21.45 8.21
N ALA A 229 -19.48 20.37 8.93
CA ALA A 229 -18.50 19.34 9.24
C ALA A 229 -18.12 18.53 7.98
N ASP A 230 -19.08 18.22 7.10
CA ASP A 230 -18.83 17.57 5.81
C ASP A 230 -17.87 18.39 4.95
N ILE A 231 -18.16 19.68 4.76
CA ILE A 231 -17.31 20.57 3.97
C ILE A 231 -15.89 20.62 4.54
N ALA A 232 -15.75 20.73 5.86
CA ALA A 232 -14.44 20.76 6.52
C ALA A 232 -13.66 19.45 6.34
N VAL A 233 -14.33 18.29 6.47
CA VAL A 233 -13.71 16.97 6.28
C VAL A 233 -13.26 16.78 4.83
N ARG A 234 -14.10 17.16 3.87
CA ARG A 234 -13.78 17.07 2.44
C ARG A 234 -12.62 17.99 2.04
N ALA A 235 -12.58 19.20 2.59
CA ALA A 235 -11.47 20.13 2.40
C ALA A 235 -10.17 19.55 2.97
N CYS A 236 -10.20 19.05 4.21
CA CYS A 236 -9.04 18.42 4.84
C CYS A 236 -8.55 17.19 4.05
N ALA A 237 -9.46 16.38 3.51
CA ALA A 237 -9.09 15.26 2.64
C ALA A 237 -8.41 15.72 1.34
N GLY A 238 -8.93 16.77 0.71
CA GLY A 238 -8.31 17.39 -0.47
C GLY A 238 -6.91 17.94 -0.20
N GLU A 239 -6.74 18.66 0.90
CA GLU A 239 -5.44 19.19 1.35
C GLU A 239 -4.45 18.06 1.66
N GLY A 240 -4.90 17.03 2.39
CA GLY A 240 -4.08 15.84 2.66
C GLY A 240 -3.59 15.14 1.39
N ALA A 241 -4.47 14.99 0.39
CA ALA A 241 -4.11 14.42 -0.89
C ALA A 241 -3.04 15.26 -1.62
N ALA A 242 -3.18 16.60 -1.60
CA ALA A 242 -2.22 17.50 -2.19
C ALA A 242 -0.85 17.42 -1.49
N ILE A 243 -0.83 17.39 -0.15
CA ILE A 243 0.41 17.29 0.64
C ILE A 243 1.16 15.99 0.31
N ILE A 244 0.47 14.85 0.29
CA ILE A 244 1.09 13.56 -0.03
C ILE A 244 1.61 13.59 -1.48
N THR A 245 0.84 14.16 -2.42
CA THR A 245 1.25 14.28 -3.83
C THR A 245 2.54 15.08 -3.99
N VAL A 246 2.63 16.24 -3.33
CA VAL A 246 3.85 17.08 -3.34
C VAL A 246 5.03 16.31 -2.76
N MET A 247 4.83 15.57 -1.67
CA MET A 247 5.91 14.82 -1.06
C MET A 247 6.41 13.67 -1.95
N LEU A 248 5.51 12.97 -2.63
CA LEU A 248 5.89 11.94 -3.61
C LEU A 248 6.62 12.54 -4.81
N ALA A 249 6.21 13.72 -5.27
CA ALA A 249 6.88 14.43 -6.35
C ALA A 249 8.30 14.85 -5.95
N ILE A 250 8.49 15.35 -4.72
CA ILE A 250 9.83 15.69 -4.20
C ILE A 250 10.71 14.44 -4.14
N GLY A 251 10.22 13.34 -3.56
CA GLY A 251 10.97 12.09 -3.47
C GLY A 251 11.36 11.54 -4.85
N LEU A 252 10.45 11.63 -5.83
CA LEU A 252 10.76 11.24 -7.21
C LEU A 252 11.83 12.13 -7.84
N CYS A 253 11.77 13.45 -7.63
CA CYS A 253 12.79 14.37 -8.10
C CYS A 253 14.16 14.08 -7.48
N GLU A 254 14.23 13.79 -6.18
CA GLU A 254 15.47 13.43 -5.49
C GLU A 254 16.12 12.18 -6.11
N VAL A 255 15.33 11.14 -6.38
CA VAL A 255 15.81 9.91 -7.05
C VAL A 255 16.32 10.19 -8.46
N LEU A 256 15.56 10.95 -9.27
CA LEU A 256 15.96 11.28 -10.64
C LEU A 256 17.24 12.14 -10.69
N MET A 257 17.44 13.02 -9.70
CA MET A 257 18.65 13.83 -9.60
C MET A 257 19.87 13.01 -9.19
N ASP A 258 19.71 12.03 -8.30
CA ASP A 258 20.82 11.18 -7.86
C ASP A 258 21.33 10.25 -8.98
N ASP A 259 20.41 9.71 -9.78
CA ASP A 259 20.74 8.94 -10.99
C ASP A 259 21.44 9.81 -12.05
N GLY A 260 20.98 11.06 -12.24
CA GLY A 260 21.58 12.02 -13.15
C GLY A 260 22.99 12.45 -12.73
N ASN A 261 23.23 12.62 -11.43
CA ASN A 261 24.55 12.98 -10.91
C ASN A 261 25.54 11.80 -10.98
N SER A 262 25.06 10.58 -10.69
CA SER A 262 25.85 9.35 -10.79
C SER A 262 26.29 9.06 -12.23
N THR A 263 25.39 9.27 -13.21
CA THR A 263 25.72 9.13 -14.64
C THR A 263 26.66 10.22 -15.14
N ALA A 264 26.51 11.47 -14.68
CA ALA A 264 27.43 12.56 -15.02
C ALA A 264 28.85 12.36 -14.45
N ILE A 265 28.97 11.85 -13.22
CA ILE A 265 30.29 11.53 -12.62
C ILE A 265 30.97 10.38 -13.36
N LEU A 266 30.21 9.35 -13.75
CA LEU A 266 30.76 8.25 -14.55
C LEU A 266 31.23 8.71 -15.93
N HIS A 267 30.47 9.57 -16.60
CA HIS A 267 30.87 10.13 -17.90
C HIS A 267 32.12 11.03 -17.78
N GLY A 268 32.17 11.90 -16.77
CA GLY A 268 33.34 12.74 -16.51
C GLY A 268 34.61 11.95 -16.16
N SER A 269 34.46 10.84 -15.44
CA SER A 269 35.58 9.92 -15.13
C SER A 269 36.10 9.20 -16.38
N PHE A 270 35.18 8.74 -17.25
CA PHE A 270 35.54 8.10 -18.52
C PHE A 270 36.24 9.07 -19.48
N ASP A 271 35.73 10.29 -19.62
CA ASP A 271 36.34 11.30 -20.49
C ASP A 271 37.73 11.72 -19.98
N SER A 272 37.90 11.81 -18.65
CA SER A 272 39.20 12.06 -18.03
C SER A 272 40.20 10.92 -18.30
N ALA A 273 39.76 9.66 -18.15
CA ALA A 273 40.60 8.49 -18.39
C ALA A 273 41.01 8.35 -19.88
N LEU A 274 40.11 8.68 -20.81
CA LEU A 274 40.43 8.73 -22.24
C LEU A 274 41.47 9.80 -22.57
N LEU A 275 41.36 10.99 -21.97
CA LEU A 275 42.35 12.07 -22.11
C LEU A 275 43.75 11.67 -21.61
N TYR A 276 43.83 10.93 -20.50
CA TYR A 276 45.10 10.39 -19.99
C TYR A 276 45.73 9.35 -20.92
N LEU A 277 44.92 8.46 -21.51
CA LEU A 277 45.41 7.46 -22.46
C LEU A 277 45.88 8.09 -23.78
N GLU A 278 45.19 9.15 -24.25
CA GLU A 278 45.60 9.90 -25.43
C GLU A 278 46.94 10.62 -25.18
N THR A 279 47.13 11.23 -24.01
CA THR A 279 48.39 11.89 -23.66
C THR A 279 49.55 10.91 -23.49
N GLU A 280 49.35 9.75 -22.87
CA GLU A 280 50.42 8.73 -22.80
C GLU A 280 50.79 8.17 -24.18
N SER A 281 49.81 8.00 -25.08
CA SER A 281 50.07 7.52 -26.44
C SER A 281 50.91 8.50 -27.27
N VAL A 282 50.71 9.80 -27.07
CA VAL A 282 51.49 10.86 -27.74
C VAL A 282 52.93 10.89 -27.21
N ILE A 283 53.10 10.80 -25.89
CA ILE A 283 54.44 10.80 -25.24
C ILE A 283 55.23 9.54 -25.60
N ALA A 284 54.57 8.38 -25.71
CA ALA A 284 55.21 7.14 -26.14
C ALA A 284 55.68 7.18 -27.61
N ASN A 285 54.98 7.93 -28.46
CA ASN A 285 55.35 8.07 -29.87
C ASN A 285 56.51 9.05 -30.09
N GLU A 286 56.59 10.13 -29.30
CA GLU A 286 57.72 11.07 -29.36
C GLU A 286 59.03 10.42 -28.86
N THR A 287 58.96 9.59 -27.82
CA THR A 287 60.15 8.91 -27.26
C THR A 287 60.70 7.78 -28.13
N ALA A 288 59.91 7.23 -29.06
CA ALA A 288 60.38 6.25 -30.04
C ALA A 288 61.02 6.88 -31.29
N SER A 289 60.96 8.20 -31.43
CA SER A 289 61.47 8.95 -32.60
C SER A 289 62.78 9.71 -32.37
N ALA A 290 63.34 9.61 -31.16
CA ALA A 290 64.63 10.18 -30.75
C ALA A 290 65.69 9.08 -30.59
#